data_AF-A0A7V6PU49-F1
#
_entry.id   AF-A0A7V6PU49-F1
#
_cell.length_a   1.000
_cell.length_b   1.000
_cell.length_c   1.000
_cell.angle_alpha   90.00
_cell.angle_beta   90.00
_cell.angle_gamma   90.00
#
_symmetry.space_group_name_H-M   'P 1'
#
loop_
_entity.id
_entity.type
_entity.pdbx_description
1 polymer ?
#
loop_
_entity_poly.entity_id
_entity_poly.type
_entity_poly.pdbx_seq_one_letter_code
_entity_poly.pdbx_strand_id
1 'polypeptide(L)'
;ISSDPKIQVWREKLIEDEVALATLLQDYGDLHPKVVEIKQEIAEINRVMREEIERLSKALDTLSTSELFDLNVKKISLEAKLQGLDRLIQEYDARLSKLPELSLEFSRLLRDLKLQEAIYTTLATQYEQAKISEARETIEIQVLDYAVPPEKHSKPNTMLNVLIGGVAALFLGIFLAFFLEFWQNLKGELKKDEDSRL
;
A
#
# COMPACT_ATOMS: atom_id res chain seq x y z
N ILE A 1 -56.86 -14.50 27.02
CA ILE A 1 -58.21 -13.87 27.05
C ILE A 1 -58.15 -12.40 26.61
N SER A 2 -57.20 -11.58 27.08
CA SER A 2 -57.09 -10.13 26.71
C SER A 2 -56.71 -9.81 25.24
N SER A 3 -56.39 -10.81 24.43
CA SER A 3 -55.86 -10.63 23.06
C SER A 3 -56.75 -11.24 21.98
N ASP A 4 -57.99 -11.65 22.31
CA ASP A 4 -58.92 -12.16 21.29
C ASP A 4 -59.42 -10.99 20.42
N PRO A 5 -59.20 -11.01 19.10
CA PRO A 5 -59.60 -9.93 18.20
C PRO A 5 -61.10 -9.59 18.27
N LYS A 6 -61.97 -10.57 18.56
CA LYS A 6 -63.43 -10.33 18.63
C LYS A 6 -63.83 -9.57 19.89
N ILE A 7 -63.22 -9.91 21.03
CA ILE A 7 -63.48 -9.25 22.32
C ILE A 7 -63.02 -7.78 22.27
N GLN A 8 -61.95 -7.49 21.53
CA GLN A 8 -61.48 -6.11 21.33
C GLN A 8 -62.49 -5.28 20.51
N VAL A 9 -63.02 -5.85 19.43
CA VAL A 9 -64.04 -5.18 18.61
C VAL A 9 -65.32 -4.91 19.40
N TRP A 10 -65.77 -5.85 20.23
CA TRP A 10 -66.95 -5.64 21.08
C TRP A 10 -66.72 -4.60 22.18
N ARG A 11 -65.51 -4.56 22.75
CA ARG A 11 -65.15 -3.55 23.74
C ARG A 11 -65.15 -2.15 23.12
N GLU A 12 -64.58 -2.00 21.93
CA GLU A 12 -64.56 -0.73 21.22
C GLU A 12 -66.00 -0.25 20.93
N LYS A 13 -66.85 -1.15 20.42
CA LYS A 13 -68.25 -0.85 20.15
C LYS A 13 -69.03 -0.49 21.43
N LEU A 14 -68.80 -1.19 22.53
CA LEU A 14 -69.44 -0.89 23.81
C LEU A 14 -69.08 0.52 24.32
N ILE A 15 -67.80 0.91 24.18
CA ILE A 15 -67.34 2.25 24.57
C ILE A 15 -68.01 3.31 23.68
N GLU A 16 -68.11 3.06 22.38
CA GLU A 16 -68.82 3.94 21.44
C GLU A 16 -70.29 4.11 21.82
N ASP A 17 -71.00 3.01 22.07
CA ASP A 17 -72.42 3.00 22.43
C ASP A 17 -72.66 3.64 23.82
N GLU A 18 -71.76 3.45 24.79
CA GLU A 18 -71.83 4.09 26.12
C GLU A 18 -71.64 5.61 26.04
N VAL A 19 -70.71 6.08 25.20
CA VAL A 19 -70.49 7.51 24.95
C VAL A 19 -71.67 8.13 24.21
N ALA A 20 -72.22 7.42 23.22
CA ALA A 20 -73.44 7.84 22.53
C ALA A 20 -74.61 7.92 23.51
N LEU A 21 -74.80 6.91 24.38
CA LEU A 21 -75.84 6.91 25.40
C LEU A 21 -75.72 8.12 26.33
N ALA A 22 -74.51 8.44 26.82
CA ALA A 22 -74.28 9.59 27.68
C ALA A 22 -74.66 10.92 27.01
N THR A 23 -74.35 11.05 25.72
CA THR A 23 -74.69 12.24 24.91
C THR A 23 -76.20 12.34 24.69
N LEU A 24 -76.86 11.23 24.32
CA LEU A 24 -78.31 11.23 24.08
C LEU A 24 -79.13 11.44 25.36
N LEU A 25 -78.65 10.98 26.51
CA LEU A 25 -79.28 11.23 27.80
C LEU A 25 -79.23 12.71 28.20
N GLN A 26 -78.15 13.40 27.83
CA GLN A 26 -78.00 14.84 28.07
C GLN A 26 -79.04 15.66 27.27
N ASP A 27 -79.31 15.26 26.02
CA ASP A 27 -80.15 16.03 25.10
C ASP A 27 -81.64 15.65 25.12
N TYR A 28 -81.97 14.37 25.37
CA TYR A 28 -83.33 13.84 25.15
C TYR A 28 -83.94 13.08 26.35
N GLY A 29 -83.18 12.83 27.42
CA GLY A 29 -83.65 12.12 28.61
C GLY A 29 -83.94 10.62 28.41
N ASP A 30 -84.26 9.91 29.50
CA ASP A 30 -84.27 8.43 29.55
C ASP A 30 -85.32 7.72 28.67
N LEU A 31 -86.39 8.42 28.27
CA LEU A 31 -87.55 7.85 27.57
C LEU A 31 -87.54 8.06 26.06
N HIS A 32 -86.49 8.70 25.52
CA HIS A 32 -86.40 8.96 24.09
C HIS A 32 -86.16 7.64 23.31
N PRO A 33 -86.85 7.40 22.18
CA PRO A 33 -86.72 6.15 21.42
C PRO A 33 -85.27 5.75 21.09
N LYS A 34 -84.42 6.72 20.76
CA LYS A 34 -82.99 6.48 20.46
C LYS A 34 -82.16 6.09 21.69
N VAL A 35 -82.54 6.53 22.89
CA VAL A 35 -81.88 6.12 24.14
C VAL A 35 -82.23 4.67 24.46
N VAL A 36 -83.49 4.28 24.22
CA VAL A 36 -83.94 2.89 24.38
C VAL A 36 -83.24 1.97 23.39
N GLU A 37 -83.07 2.40 22.14
CA GLU A 37 -82.35 1.68 21.09
C GLU A 37 -80.89 1.40 21.49
N ILE A 38 -80.14 2.43 21.88
CA ILE A 38 -78.73 2.26 22.30
C ILE A 38 -78.61 1.39 23.57
N LYS A 39 -79.52 1.54 24.54
CA LYS A 39 -79.56 0.66 25.72
C LYS A 39 -79.80 -0.80 25.35
N GLN A 40 -80.61 -1.08 24.32
CA GLN A 40 -80.82 -2.43 23.82
C GLN A 40 -79.58 -2.97 23.11
N GLU A 41 -78.89 -2.15 22.31
CA GLU A 41 -77.63 -2.53 21.67
C GLU A 41 -76.54 -2.88 22.68
N ILE A 42 -76.37 -2.06 23.73
CA ILE A 42 -75.46 -2.32 24.85
C ILE A 42 -75.85 -3.64 25.56
N ALA A 43 -77.13 -3.86 25.82
CA ALA A 43 -77.60 -5.08 26.48
C ALA A 43 -77.31 -6.34 25.64
N GLU A 44 -77.48 -6.25 24.32
CA GLU A 44 -77.23 -7.33 23.38
C GLU A 44 -75.74 -7.63 23.23
N ILE A 45 -74.90 -6.60 23.08
CA ILE A 45 -73.43 -6.74 23.05
C ILE A 45 -72.94 -7.40 24.34
N ASN A 46 -73.45 -6.96 25.49
CA ASN A 46 -73.12 -7.56 26.77
C ASN A 46 -73.60 -9.02 26.91
N ARG A 47 -74.76 -9.37 26.33
CA ARG A 47 -75.27 -10.75 26.31
C ARG A 47 -74.35 -11.65 25.48
N VAL A 48 -74.07 -11.27 24.24
CA VAL A 48 -73.20 -12.03 23.33
C VAL A 48 -71.78 -12.16 23.89
N MET A 49 -71.25 -11.09 24.48
CA MET A 49 -69.93 -11.12 25.12
C MET A 49 -69.89 -12.10 26.30
N ARG A 50 -70.92 -12.12 27.16
CA ARG A 50 -71.01 -13.08 28.28
C ARG A 50 -71.08 -14.52 27.78
N GLU A 51 -71.89 -14.78 26.75
CA GLU A 51 -72.03 -16.12 26.15
C GLU A 51 -70.70 -16.61 25.56
N GLU A 52 -69.95 -15.73 24.87
CA GLU A 52 -68.65 -16.09 24.32
C GLU A 52 -67.60 -16.29 25.41
N ILE A 53 -67.60 -15.46 26.46
CA ILE A 53 -66.71 -15.66 27.63
C ILE A 53 -67.01 -17.00 28.31
N GLU A 54 -68.27 -17.35 28.49
CA GLU A 54 -68.68 -18.61 29.09
C GLU A 54 -68.33 -19.81 28.21
N ARG A 55 -68.53 -19.70 26.89
CA ARG A 55 -68.11 -20.70 25.91
C ARG A 55 -66.60 -20.89 25.91
N LEU A 56 -65.83 -19.81 25.95
CA LEU A 56 -64.37 -19.86 26.03
C LEU A 56 -63.91 -20.46 27.35
N SER A 57 -64.56 -20.12 28.47
CA SER A 57 -64.28 -20.72 29.78
C SER A 57 -64.56 -22.22 29.77
N LYS A 58 -65.72 -22.66 29.28
CA LYS A 58 -66.09 -24.07 29.17
C LYS A 58 -65.16 -24.84 28.23
N ALA A 59 -64.78 -24.23 27.11
CA ALA A 59 -63.79 -24.80 26.19
C ALA A 59 -62.41 -24.93 26.87
N LEU A 60 -62.04 -23.96 27.70
CA LEU A 60 -60.81 -23.99 28.51
C LEU A 60 -60.87 -25.07 29.61
N ASP A 61 -62.03 -25.28 30.23
CA ASP A 61 -62.22 -26.33 31.25
C ASP A 61 -62.19 -27.74 30.64
N THR A 62 -62.61 -27.89 29.37
CA THR A 62 -62.53 -29.15 28.62
C THR A 62 -61.15 -29.45 28.04
N LEU A 63 -60.29 -28.45 27.91
CA LEU A 63 -58.90 -28.60 27.53
C LEU A 63 -58.11 -28.73 28.83
N SER A 64 -57.61 -29.92 29.14
CA SER A 64 -56.86 -30.19 30.37
C SER A 64 -55.87 -29.05 30.64
N THR A 65 -56.05 -28.29 31.74
CA THR A 65 -55.18 -27.16 32.12
C THR A 65 -53.68 -27.51 32.05
N SER A 66 -53.37 -28.80 32.23
CA SER A 66 -52.07 -29.43 32.00
C SER A 66 -51.52 -29.27 30.57
N GLU A 67 -52.32 -29.56 29.54
CA GLU A 67 -51.85 -29.59 28.14
C GLU A 67 -51.58 -28.18 27.62
N LEU A 68 -52.40 -27.20 28.04
CA LEU A 68 -52.17 -25.79 27.74
C LEU A 68 -50.93 -25.26 28.47
N PHE A 69 -50.68 -25.71 29.69
CA PHE A 69 -49.46 -25.37 30.42
C PHE A 69 -48.23 -25.92 29.69
N ASP A 70 -48.24 -27.20 29.30
CA ASP A 70 -47.14 -27.85 28.59
C ASP A 70 -46.84 -27.19 27.24
N LEU A 71 -47.88 -26.82 26.48
CA LEU A 71 -47.74 -26.08 25.22
C LEU A 71 -47.14 -24.69 25.42
N ASN A 72 -47.56 -23.95 26.45
CA ASN A 72 -47.00 -22.64 26.77
C ASN A 72 -45.54 -22.74 27.21
N VAL A 73 -45.18 -23.73 28.04
CA VAL A 73 -43.79 -23.99 28.42
C VAL A 73 -42.95 -24.33 27.19
N LYS A 74 -43.47 -25.15 26.28
CA LYS A 74 -42.78 -25.50 25.02
C LYS A 74 -42.59 -24.27 24.13
N LYS A 75 -43.61 -23.41 24.01
CA LYS A 75 -43.52 -22.15 23.26
C LYS A 75 -42.43 -21.24 23.84
N ILE A 76 -42.42 -21.00 25.16
CA ILE A 76 -41.40 -20.19 25.83
C ILE A 76 -40.00 -20.78 25.59
N SER A 77 -39.85 -22.10 25.68
CA SER A 77 -38.56 -22.76 25.43
C SER A 77 -38.07 -22.60 23.98
N LEU A 78 -38.99 -22.58 23.01
CA LEU A 78 -38.68 -22.36 21.59
C LEU A 78 -38.35 -20.90 21.31
N GLU A 79 -39.09 -19.97 21.90
CA GLU A 79 -38.80 -18.53 21.81
C GLU A 79 -37.42 -18.20 22.41
N ALA A 80 -37.07 -18.80 23.55
CA ALA A 80 -35.74 -18.66 24.14
C ALA A 80 -34.64 -19.24 23.24
N LYS A 81 -34.89 -20.38 22.56
CA LYS A 81 -33.97 -20.94 21.57
C LYS A 81 -33.81 -20.04 20.35
N LEU A 82 -34.90 -19.50 19.82
CA LEU A 82 -34.86 -18.55 18.69
C LEU A 82 -34.05 -17.31 19.06
N GLN A 83 -34.31 -16.73 20.23
CA GLN A 83 -33.54 -15.58 20.71
C GLN A 83 -32.04 -15.90 20.89
N GLY A 84 -31.71 -17.11 21.35
CA GLY A 84 -30.33 -17.58 21.44
C GLY A 84 -29.67 -17.71 20.06
N LEU A 85 -30.38 -18.27 19.08
CA LEU A 85 -29.92 -18.39 17.70
C LEU A 85 -29.75 -17.03 17.02
N ASP A 86 -30.67 -16.09 17.23
CA ASP A 86 -30.56 -14.73 16.70
C ASP A 86 -29.31 -14.01 17.23
N ARG A 87 -29.00 -14.19 18.53
CA ARG A 87 -27.74 -13.66 19.11
C ARG A 87 -26.52 -14.29 18.47
N LEU A 88 -26.53 -15.60 18.22
CA LEU A 88 -25.43 -16.26 17.51
C LEU A 88 -25.29 -15.69 16.09
N ILE A 89 -26.39 -15.57 15.35
CA ILE A 89 -26.38 -15.02 13.98
C ILE A 89 -25.80 -13.60 13.99
N GLN A 90 -26.22 -12.74 14.91
CA GLN A 90 -25.67 -11.39 15.05
C GLN A 90 -24.17 -11.39 15.37
N GLU A 91 -23.71 -12.29 16.25
CA GLU A 91 -22.29 -12.41 16.55
C GLU A 91 -21.49 -12.89 15.33
N TYR A 92 -22.01 -13.87 14.59
CA TYR A 92 -21.38 -14.36 13.35
C TYR A 92 -21.37 -13.29 12.26
N ASP A 93 -22.47 -12.55 12.05
CA ASP A 93 -22.53 -11.43 11.10
C ASP A 93 -21.52 -10.33 11.47
N ALA A 94 -21.36 -10.02 12.76
CA ALA A 94 -20.36 -9.07 13.23
C ALA A 94 -18.91 -9.56 13.02
N ARG A 95 -18.68 -10.88 13.06
CA ARG A 95 -17.36 -11.47 12.74
C ARG A 95 -17.12 -11.51 11.22
N LEU A 96 -18.14 -11.90 10.44
CA LEU A 96 -18.09 -11.98 8.98
C LEU A 96 -17.92 -10.61 8.35
N SER A 97 -18.52 -9.56 8.91
CA SER A 97 -18.35 -8.18 8.41
C SER A 97 -16.91 -7.67 8.49
N LYS A 98 -16.09 -8.22 9.39
CA LYS A 98 -14.66 -7.90 9.53
C LYS A 98 -13.75 -8.74 8.62
N LEU A 99 -14.23 -9.85 8.07
CA LEU A 99 -13.43 -10.71 7.19
C LEU A 99 -12.96 -10.03 5.89
N PRO A 100 -13.78 -9.22 5.19
CA PRO A 100 -13.34 -8.51 4.00
C PRO A 100 -12.14 -7.60 4.25
N GLU A 101 -12.13 -6.85 5.36
CA GLU A 101 -11.02 -5.97 5.73
C GLU A 101 -9.75 -6.78 6.00
N LEU A 102 -9.85 -7.87 6.77
CA LEU A 102 -8.73 -8.78 7.04
C LEU A 102 -8.20 -9.43 5.76
N SER A 103 -9.08 -9.84 4.84
CA SER A 103 -8.69 -10.42 3.55
C SER A 103 -7.96 -9.42 2.65
N LEU A 104 -8.39 -8.16 2.66
CA LEU A 104 -7.75 -7.09 1.92
C LEU A 104 -6.37 -6.77 2.50
N GLU A 105 -6.25 -6.69 3.81
CA GLU A 105 -4.98 -6.48 4.51
C GLU A 105 -4.02 -7.64 4.25
N PHE A 106 -4.48 -8.89 4.39
CA PHE A 106 -3.69 -10.07 4.08
C PHE A 106 -3.20 -10.06 2.62
N SER A 107 -4.06 -9.70 1.67
CA SER A 107 -3.70 -9.61 0.26
C SER A 107 -2.64 -8.53 -0.01
N ARG A 108 -2.71 -7.40 0.71
CA ARG A 108 -1.70 -6.35 0.65
C ARG A 108 -0.36 -6.84 1.19
N LEU A 109 -0.33 -7.42 2.39
CA LEU A 109 0.88 -7.97 3.00
C LEU A 109 1.51 -9.06 2.13
N LEU A 110 0.69 -9.94 1.54
CA LEU A 110 1.18 -10.99 0.64
C LEU A 110 1.81 -10.42 -0.62
N ARG A 111 1.22 -9.36 -1.19
CA ARG A 111 1.80 -8.66 -2.35
C ARG A 111 3.13 -8.01 -1.98
N ASP A 112 3.20 -7.35 -0.83
CA ASP A 112 4.41 -6.66 -0.38
C ASP A 112 5.53 -7.67 -0.08
N LEU A 113 5.21 -8.81 0.52
CA LEU A 113 6.13 -9.93 0.72
C LEU A 113 6.68 -10.45 -0.60
N LYS A 114 5.81 -10.71 -1.59
CA LYS A 114 6.24 -11.16 -2.93
C LYS A 114 7.13 -10.14 -3.64
N LEU A 115 6.82 -8.84 -3.50
CA LEU A 115 7.64 -7.78 -4.08
C LEU A 115 9.03 -7.75 -3.44
N GLN A 116 9.09 -7.83 -2.12
CA GLN A 116 10.35 -7.83 -1.37
C GLN A 116 11.19 -9.06 -1.68
N GLU A 117 10.56 -10.22 -1.80
CA GLU A 117 11.22 -11.47 -2.23
C GLU A 117 11.81 -11.32 -3.63
N ALA A 118 11.05 -10.80 -4.60
CA ALA A 118 11.54 -10.57 -5.96
C ALA A 118 12.72 -9.58 -6.02
N ILE A 119 12.66 -8.49 -5.24
CA ILE A 119 13.76 -7.53 -5.10
C ILE A 119 14.97 -8.23 -4.50
N TYR A 120 14.80 -8.95 -3.40
CA TYR A 120 15.88 -9.68 -2.74
C TYR A 120 16.56 -10.68 -3.67
N THR A 121 15.78 -11.53 -4.36
CA THR A 121 16.32 -12.51 -5.32
C THR A 121 17.09 -11.82 -6.45
N THR A 122 16.55 -10.70 -6.97
CA THR A 122 17.23 -9.92 -8.02
C THR A 122 18.55 -9.34 -7.52
N LEU A 123 18.56 -8.71 -6.34
CA LEU A 123 19.78 -8.14 -5.74
C LEU A 123 20.80 -9.23 -5.41
N ALA A 124 20.37 -10.34 -4.83
CA ALA A 124 21.26 -11.46 -4.51
C ALA A 124 21.90 -12.04 -5.78
N THR A 125 21.12 -12.15 -6.86
CA THR A 125 21.64 -12.61 -8.16
C THR A 125 22.67 -11.63 -8.73
N GLN A 126 22.37 -10.33 -8.73
CA GLN A 126 23.31 -9.31 -9.20
C GLN A 126 24.57 -9.24 -8.34
N TYR A 127 24.45 -9.40 -7.02
CA TYR A 127 25.57 -9.43 -6.09
C TYR A 127 26.51 -10.59 -6.39
N GLU A 128 26.00 -11.82 -6.53
CA GLU A 128 26.84 -12.97 -6.87
C GLU A 128 27.46 -12.84 -8.27
N GLN A 129 26.74 -12.26 -9.25
CA GLN A 129 27.31 -11.95 -10.56
C GLN A 129 28.46 -10.94 -10.48
N ALA A 130 28.29 -9.85 -9.73
CA ALA A 130 29.32 -8.84 -9.54
C ALA A 130 30.56 -9.42 -8.85
N LYS A 131 30.36 -10.25 -7.82
CA LYS A 131 31.42 -10.97 -7.11
C LYS A 131 32.20 -11.92 -8.04
N ILE A 132 31.52 -12.63 -8.95
CA ILE A 132 32.17 -13.46 -9.97
C ILE A 132 32.95 -12.58 -10.96
N SER A 133 32.40 -11.43 -11.36
CA SER A 133 33.07 -10.51 -12.28
C SER A 133 34.34 -9.92 -11.68
N GLU A 134 34.31 -9.50 -10.42
CA GLU A 134 35.48 -9.00 -9.68
C GLU A 134 36.56 -10.09 -9.57
N ALA A 135 36.18 -11.34 -9.25
CA ALA A 135 37.13 -12.45 -9.23
C ALA A 135 37.70 -12.78 -10.61
N ARG A 136 36.94 -12.54 -11.70
CA ARG A 136 37.40 -12.71 -13.09
C ARG A 136 38.29 -11.58 -13.59
N GLU A 137 38.17 -10.37 -13.05
CA GLU A 137 39.05 -9.22 -13.34
C GLU A 137 40.48 -9.39 -12.79
N THR A 138 40.98 -10.63 -12.73
CA THR A 138 42.42 -10.84 -12.64
C THR A 138 43.00 -10.45 -13.99
N ILE A 139 43.57 -9.25 -14.07
CA ILE A 139 44.18 -8.69 -15.27
C ILE A 139 45.26 -9.66 -15.75
N GLU A 140 44.96 -10.44 -16.78
CA GLU A 140 45.95 -11.23 -17.51
C GLU A 140 46.74 -10.24 -18.37
N ILE A 141 47.73 -9.57 -17.77
CA ILE A 141 48.67 -8.70 -18.48
C ILE A 141 49.56 -9.62 -19.33
N GLN A 142 49.07 -10.01 -20.50
CA GLN A 142 49.89 -10.70 -21.48
C GLN A 142 50.76 -9.66 -22.18
N VAL A 143 52.05 -9.64 -21.85
CA VAL A 143 53.03 -8.80 -22.54
C VAL A 143 53.09 -9.27 -24.00
N LEU A 144 52.44 -8.51 -24.89
CA LEU A 144 52.35 -8.84 -26.32
C LEU A 144 53.68 -8.55 -27.06
N ASP A 145 54.40 -7.51 -26.63
CA ASP A 145 55.72 -7.18 -27.14
C ASP A 145 56.56 -6.52 -26.05
N TYR A 146 57.81 -6.97 -25.91
CA TYR A 146 58.75 -6.38 -24.97
C TYR A 146 59.41 -5.17 -25.62
N ALA A 147 59.59 -4.09 -24.85
CA ALA A 147 60.29 -2.92 -25.34
C ALA A 147 61.74 -3.29 -25.71
N VAL A 148 62.06 -3.27 -27.01
CA VAL A 148 63.42 -3.50 -27.52
C VAL A 148 64.23 -2.20 -27.35
N PRO A 149 65.40 -2.23 -26.69
CA PRO A 149 66.26 -1.06 -26.59
C PRO A 149 66.76 -0.66 -27.99
N PRO A 150 66.83 0.65 -28.31
CA PRO A 150 67.22 1.10 -29.64
C PRO A 150 68.68 0.74 -29.93
N GLU A 151 68.94 0.01 -31.01
CA GLU A 151 70.30 -0.39 -31.44
C GLU A 151 71.17 0.82 -31.84
N LYS A 152 70.54 1.93 -32.22
CA LYS A 152 71.22 3.15 -32.67
C LYS A 152 70.72 4.35 -31.90
N HIS A 153 71.67 5.16 -31.44
CA HIS A 153 71.39 6.46 -30.86
C HIS A 153 70.61 7.32 -31.87
N SER A 154 69.42 7.79 -31.48
CA SER A 154 68.60 8.64 -32.35
C SER A 154 69.33 9.94 -32.72
N LYS A 155 70.08 10.52 -31.76
CA LYS A 155 70.88 11.75 -31.90
C LYS A 155 71.99 11.78 -30.82
N PRO A 156 73.08 12.55 -31.00
CA PRO A 156 73.55 13.22 -32.22
C PRO A 156 74.41 12.31 -33.10
N ASN A 157 74.52 12.63 -34.40
CA ASN A 157 75.39 11.88 -35.32
C ASN A 157 76.87 12.26 -35.07
N THR A 158 77.52 11.51 -34.18
CA THR A 158 78.89 11.78 -33.70
C THR A 158 79.91 11.81 -34.83
N MET A 159 79.76 10.95 -35.84
CA MET A 159 80.65 10.91 -37.00
C MET A 159 80.59 12.21 -37.81
N LEU A 160 79.39 12.75 -38.03
CA LEU A 160 79.20 14.01 -38.75
C LEU A 160 79.81 15.18 -37.97
N ASN A 161 79.60 15.23 -36.65
CA ASN A 161 80.14 16.30 -35.81
C ASN A 161 81.68 16.29 -35.78
N VAL A 162 82.30 15.11 -35.69
CA VAL A 162 83.76 14.97 -35.72
C VAL A 162 84.32 15.39 -37.08
N LEU A 163 83.66 15.03 -38.18
CA LEU A 163 84.09 15.42 -39.53
C LEU A 163 84.05 16.95 -39.70
N ILE A 164 82.96 17.60 -39.28
CA ILE A 164 82.81 19.05 -39.36
C ILE A 164 83.87 19.75 -38.48
N GLY A 165 84.07 19.26 -37.25
CA GLY A 165 85.07 19.80 -36.34
C GLY A 165 86.50 19.66 -36.88
N GLY A 166 86.84 18.51 -37.46
CA GLY A 166 88.16 18.26 -38.06
C GLY A 166 88.42 19.16 -39.27
N VAL A 167 87.45 19.31 -40.16
CA VAL A 167 87.55 20.23 -41.31
C VAL A 167 87.70 21.68 -40.83
N ALA A 168 86.89 22.12 -39.87
CA ALA A 168 86.97 23.46 -39.31
C ALA A 168 88.34 23.74 -38.66
N ALA A 169 88.89 22.79 -37.90
CA ALA A 169 90.19 22.92 -37.26
C ALA A 169 91.34 23.01 -38.29
N LEU A 170 91.26 22.25 -39.39
CA LEU A 170 92.24 22.32 -40.47
C LEU A 170 92.23 23.70 -41.15
N PHE A 171 91.06 24.23 -41.48
CA PHE A 171 90.94 25.59 -42.04
C PHE A 171 91.48 26.65 -41.08
N LEU A 172 91.13 26.56 -39.79
CA LEU A 172 91.64 27.47 -38.75
C LEU A 172 93.17 27.39 -38.62
N GLY A 173 93.75 26.19 -38.64
CA GLY A 173 95.20 25.99 -38.57
C GLY A 173 95.94 26.61 -39.75
N ILE A 174 95.42 26.40 -40.97
CA ILE A 174 95.98 27.02 -42.19
C ILE A 174 95.87 28.54 -42.10
N PHE A 175 94.71 29.06 -41.73
CA PHE A 175 94.48 30.49 -41.56
C PHE A 175 95.44 31.11 -40.54
N LEU A 176 95.63 30.47 -39.38
CA LEU A 176 96.56 30.92 -38.34
C LEU A 176 98.01 30.91 -38.82
N ALA A 177 98.43 29.89 -39.57
CA ALA A 177 99.79 29.82 -40.12
C ALA A 177 100.07 30.99 -41.06
N PHE A 178 99.16 31.27 -42.00
CA PHE A 178 99.28 32.43 -42.89
C PHE A 178 99.18 33.77 -42.14
N PHE A 179 98.33 33.87 -41.13
CA PHE A 179 98.19 35.08 -40.32
C PHE A 179 99.47 35.39 -39.52
N LEU A 180 100.09 34.37 -38.93
CA LEU A 180 101.37 34.51 -38.22
C LEU A 180 102.49 34.93 -39.17
N GLU A 181 102.58 34.30 -40.35
CA GLU A 181 103.55 34.66 -41.38
C GLU A 181 103.36 36.10 -41.87
N PHE A 182 102.12 36.52 -42.13
CA PHE A 182 101.79 37.90 -42.50
C PHE A 182 102.21 38.90 -41.42
N TRP A 183 101.96 38.59 -40.14
CA TRP A 183 102.35 39.46 -39.02
C TRP A 183 103.87 39.54 -38.84
N GLN A 184 104.58 38.45 -39.09
CA GLN A 184 106.05 38.42 -39.06
C GLN A 184 106.65 39.24 -40.20
N ASN A 185 106.14 39.08 -41.43
CA ASN A 185 106.60 39.84 -42.59
C ASN A 185 106.35 41.35 -42.43
N LEU A 186 105.19 41.75 -41.90
CA LEU A 186 104.89 43.17 -41.61
C LEU A 186 105.88 43.80 -40.61
N LYS A 187 106.28 43.05 -39.56
CA LYS A 187 107.32 43.50 -38.62
C LYS A 187 108.71 43.54 -39.26
N GLY A 188 108.99 42.64 -40.19
CA GLY A 188 110.24 42.60 -40.95
C GLY A 188 110.43 43.83 -41.84
N GLU A 189 109.38 44.29 -42.50
CA GLU A 189 109.40 45.49 -43.34
C GLU A 189 109.58 46.77 -42.52
N LEU A 190 108.88 46.90 -41.38
CA LEU A 190 109.01 48.06 -40.48
C LEU A 190 110.43 48.24 -39.91
N LYS A 191 111.18 47.14 -39.74
CA LYS A 191 112.55 47.18 -39.22
C LYS A 191 113.59 47.56 -40.29
N LYS A 192 113.28 47.33 -41.58
CA LYS A 192 114.16 47.63 -42.71
C LYS A 192 114.14 49.11 -43.09
N ASP A 193 113.01 49.78 -42.84
CA ASP A 193 112.86 51.23 -43.06
C ASP A 193 113.57 52.08 -41.98
N GLU A 194 113.86 51.50 -40.81
CA GLU A 194 114.58 52.17 -39.72
C GLU A 194 116.09 52.21 -39.98
N ASP A 195 116.67 51.13 -40.53
CA ASP A 195 118.09 51.06 -40.89
C ASP A 195 118.45 51.84 -42.18
N SER A 196 117.46 52.19 -43.01
CA SER A 196 117.69 52.92 -44.27
C SER A 196 117.75 54.46 -44.09
N ARG A 197 117.58 54.97 -42.86
CA ARG A 197 117.62 56.41 -42.53
C ARG A 197 118.83 56.81 -41.67
N LEU A 198 119.81 55.92 -41.51
CA LEU A 198 121.10 56.19 -40.88
C LEU A 198 122.23 56.20 -41.91
#